data_AF-A0A3D5LFA4-F1
#
_entry.id   AF-A0A3D5LFA4-F1
#
_cell.length_a   1.000
_cell.length_b   1.000
_cell.length_c   1.000
_cell.angle_alpha   90.00
_cell.angle_beta   90.00
_cell.angle_gamma   90.00
#
_symmetry.space_group_name_H-M   'P 1'
#
loop_
_entity.id
_entity.type
_entity.pdbx_description
1 polymer ?
#
loop_
_entity_poly.entity_id
_entity_poly.type
_entity_poly.pdbx_seq_one_letter_code
_entity_poly.pdbx_strand_id
1 'polypeptide(L)'
;MEQMKYKKQIQLIAAIVTLIVFPVITFYLMEAYTHNPFEEVRPWAQFFNILLFELLAWIFVSVTGKIQSGLRIELVVAMIYGIANAYVVRFRTNPIVPWDIFSWKTAASVASNYDFKPDTRMVVVTLVFLGMIVLLQFVKTGMPKFQLWKRLIPAGVCCIVLVLFVNLLQDEDFQTGHRLYPFLFTPAFMTQVNGMAVTFAMDLAYVTVEKPSGYDAAKEQAVLESYTEQEDDADSSDKKEELPNIIVVMNESFSDLKVLGDFTTNEDYMPYLHSLLNGAENTVTGYLNVSVCGGNTANTEFEFLTGNSMAFLPQGSIPYQQYITKELPALPAYLASLGYETVATHPYYADGWDRDKV
;
A
#
# COMPACT_ATOMS: atom_id res chain seq x y z
N MET A 1 -8.61 -38.22 -42.98
CA MET A 1 -8.93 -38.04 -41.54
C MET A 1 -7.70 -37.66 -40.71
N GLU A 2 -6.51 -38.23 -40.95
CA GLU A 2 -5.29 -37.88 -40.19
C GLU A 2 -4.88 -36.41 -40.28
N GLN A 3 -4.91 -35.78 -41.46
CA GLN A 3 -4.54 -34.36 -41.61
C GLN A 3 -5.42 -33.41 -40.77
N MET A 4 -6.71 -33.73 -40.57
CA MET A 4 -7.58 -32.95 -39.69
C MET A 4 -7.27 -33.16 -38.21
N LYS A 5 -6.78 -34.34 -37.82
CA LYS A 5 -6.38 -34.66 -36.44
C LYS A 5 -5.09 -33.92 -36.07
N TYR A 6 -4.10 -33.92 -36.97
CA TYR A 6 -2.84 -33.16 -36.81
C TYR A 6 -3.09 -31.65 -36.68
N LYS A 7 -3.96 -31.08 -37.53
CA LYS A 7 -4.29 -29.65 -37.47
C LYS A 7 -4.93 -29.25 -36.14
N LYS A 8 -5.80 -30.09 -35.57
CA LYS A 8 -6.40 -29.86 -34.25
C LYS A 8 -5.39 -29.96 -33.11
N GLN A 9 -4.46 -30.92 -33.17
CA GLN A 9 -3.39 -31.05 -32.18
C GLN A 9 -2.46 -29.84 -32.17
N ILE A 10 -2.05 -29.36 -33.36
CA ILE A 10 -1.21 -28.16 -33.49
C ILE A 10 -1.92 -26.93 -32.91
N GLN A 11 -3.22 -26.76 -33.19
CA GLN A 11 -4.01 -25.65 -32.64
C GLN A 11 -4.16 -25.71 -31.11
N LEU A 12 -4.22 -26.92 -30.54
CA LEU A 12 -4.30 -27.11 -29.10
C LEU A 12 -2.95 -26.80 -28.42
N ILE A 13 -1.84 -27.28 -29.01
CA ILE A 13 -0.49 -26.96 -28.52
C ILE A 13 -0.25 -25.45 -28.58
N ALA A 14 -0.57 -24.82 -29.71
CA ALA A 14 -0.46 -23.37 -29.85
C ALA A 14 -1.32 -22.63 -28.81
N ALA A 15 -2.52 -23.12 -28.51
CA ALA A 15 -3.38 -22.55 -27.47
C ALA A 15 -2.74 -22.64 -26.06
N ILE A 16 -2.20 -23.80 -25.69
CA ILE A 16 -1.54 -24.00 -24.38
C ILE A 16 -0.29 -23.12 -24.27
N VAL A 17 0.56 -23.11 -25.30
CA VAL A 17 1.76 -22.28 -25.31
C VAL A 17 1.40 -20.80 -25.22
N THR A 18 0.38 -20.34 -25.95
CA THR A 18 -0.06 -18.94 -25.88
C THR A 18 -0.56 -18.60 -24.48
N LEU A 19 -1.30 -19.51 -23.85
CA LEU A 19 -1.85 -19.29 -22.52
C LEU A 19 -0.79 -19.22 -21.42
N ILE A 20 0.34 -19.90 -21.59
CA ILE A 20 1.45 -19.87 -20.63
C ILE A 20 2.44 -18.73 -20.91
N VAL A 21 2.71 -18.45 -22.18
CA VAL A 21 3.76 -17.48 -22.54
C VAL A 21 3.28 -16.04 -22.38
N PHE A 22 2.01 -15.76 -22.66
CA PHE A 22 1.50 -14.39 -22.59
C PHE A 22 1.45 -13.83 -21.17
N PRO A 23 0.94 -14.53 -20.15
CA PRO A 23 0.94 -14.03 -18.77
C PRO A 23 2.35 -13.73 -18.26
N VAL A 24 3.32 -14.59 -18.60
CA VAL A 24 4.75 -14.34 -18.34
C VAL A 24 5.23 -13.04 -18.98
N ILE A 25 4.95 -12.83 -20.26
CA ILE A 25 5.30 -11.58 -20.96
C ILE A 25 4.60 -10.38 -20.32
N THR A 26 3.31 -10.51 -19.98
CA THR A 26 2.52 -9.44 -19.36
C THR A 26 3.16 -8.99 -18.04
N PHE A 27 3.56 -9.93 -17.19
CA PHE A 27 4.29 -9.64 -15.95
C PHE A 27 5.56 -8.81 -16.23
N TYR A 28 6.47 -9.32 -17.07
CA TYR A 28 7.73 -8.63 -17.35
C TYR A 28 7.52 -7.26 -17.99
N LEU A 29 6.54 -7.10 -18.88
CA LEU A 29 6.23 -5.80 -19.48
C LEU A 29 5.65 -4.82 -18.46
N MET A 30 4.82 -5.30 -17.52
CA MET A 30 4.24 -4.45 -16.49
C MET A 30 5.34 -3.90 -15.55
N GLU A 31 6.24 -4.76 -15.08
CA GLU A 31 7.37 -4.34 -14.23
C GLU A 31 8.33 -3.40 -14.99
N ALA A 32 8.54 -3.67 -16.27
CA ALA A 32 9.43 -2.89 -17.13
C ALA A 32 9.03 -1.42 -17.30
N TYR A 33 7.84 -0.99 -16.86
CA TYR A 33 7.50 0.43 -16.80
C TYR A 33 8.31 1.20 -15.76
N THR A 34 8.66 0.56 -14.64
CA THR A 34 9.32 1.22 -13.51
C THR A 34 10.79 0.83 -13.40
N HIS A 35 11.11 -0.45 -13.54
CA HIS A 35 12.44 -0.98 -13.23
C HIS A 35 12.77 -2.25 -14.04
N ASN A 36 14.01 -2.76 -13.96
CA ASN A 36 14.40 -3.95 -14.74
C ASN A 36 14.00 -5.24 -13.99
N PRO A 37 12.94 -5.96 -14.42
CA PRO A 37 12.46 -7.11 -13.67
C PRO A 37 13.42 -8.31 -13.65
N PHE A 38 14.33 -8.40 -14.61
CA PHE A 38 15.27 -9.51 -14.69
C PHE A 38 16.42 -9.39 -13.68
N GLU A 39 16.74 -8.17 -13.29
CA GLU A 39 17.86 -7.87 -12.39
C GLU A 39 17.39 -7.64 -10.96
N GLU A 40 16.22 -7.02 -10.79
CA GLU A 40 15.79 -6.47 -9.51
C GLU A 40 14.78 -7.37 -8.78
N VAL A 41 13.85 -7.99 -9.52
CA VAL A 41 12.83 -8.87 -8.91
C VAL A 41 13.46 -10.20 -8.53
N ARG A 42 13.25 -10.64 -7.29
CA ARG A 42 13.81 -11.89 -6.75
C ARG A 42 13.23 -13.11 -7.47
N PRO A 43 13.99 -14.21 -7.64
CA PRO A 43 13.54 -15.37 -8.42
C PRO A 43 12.22 -16.00 -7.94
N TRP A 44 12.04 -16.18 -6.62
CA TRP A 44 10.78 -16.68 -6.07
C TRP A 44 9.62 -15.73 -6.32
N ALA A 45 9.88 -14.43 -6.18
CA ALA A 45 8.88 -13.42 -6.42
C ALA A 45 8.46 -13.34 -7.90
N GLN A 46 9.39 -13.50 -8.85
CA GLN A 46 9.08 -13.64 -10.27
C GLN A 46 8.13 -14.82 -10.52
N PHE A 47 8.43 -15.99 -9.93
CA PHE A 47 7.58 -17.17 -10.05
C PHE A 47 6.16 -16.93 -9.50
N PHE A 48 6.04 -16.29 -8.34
CA PHE A 48 4.74 -16.00 -7.74
C PHE A 48 3.94 -14.95 -8.52
N ASN A 49 4.58 -13.90 -9.03
CA ASN A 49 3.90 -12.95 -9.93
C ASN A 49 3.39 -13.67 -11.18
N ILE A 50 4.23 -14.47 -11.84
CA ILE A 50 3.82 -15.24 -13.01
C ILE A 50 2.62 -16.13 -12.67
N LEU A 51 2.62 -16.79 -11.52
CA LEU A 51 1.49 -17.61 -11.08
C LEU A 51 0.20 -16.78 -10.89
N LEU A 52 0.29 -15.57 -10.33
CA LEU A 52 -0.86 -14.66 -10.23
C LEU A 52 -1.39 -14.26 -11.61
N PHE A 53 -0.51 -13.88 -12.53
CA PHE A 53 -0.89 -13.56 -13.92
C PHE A 53 -1.53 -14.77 -14.62
N GLU A 54 -0.95 -15.96 -14.49
CA GLU A 54 -1.54 -17.20 -15.01
C GLU A 54 -2.96 -17.43 -14.48
N LEU A 55 -3.18 -17.32 -13.16
CA LEU A 55 -4.50 -17.49 -12.56
C LEU A 55 -5.52 -16.47 -13.11
N LEU A 56 -5.11 -15.20 -13.26
CA LEU A 56 -5.94 -14.15 -13.84
C LEU A 56 -6.26 -14.42 -15.32
N ALA A 57 -5.27 -14.84 -16.11
CA ALA A 57 -5.45 -15.22 -17.50
C ALA A 57 -6.47 -16.36 -17.64
N TRP A 58 -6.37 -17.41 -16.82
CA TRP A 58 -7.33 -18.51 -16.82
C TRP A 58 -8.74 -18.07 -16.45
N ILE A 59 -8.89 -17.14 -15.50
CA ILE A 59 -10.19 -16.54 -15.15
C ILE A 59 -10.76 -15.79 -16.35
N PHE A 60 -10.00 -14.87 -16.96
CA PHE A 60 -10.47 -14.08 -18.09
C PHE A 60 -10.79 -14.93 -19.33
N VAL A 61 -9.97 -15.94 -19.63
CA VAL A 61 -10.22 -16.87 -20.73
C VAL A 61 -11.45 -17.73 -20.47
N SER A 62 -11.68 -18.15 -19.24
CA SER A 62 -12.88 -18.93 -18.87
C SER A 62 -14.16 -18.10 -18.99
N VAL A 63 -14.14 -16.85 -18.52
CA VAL A 63 -15.29 -15.93 -18.61
C VAL A 63 -15.60 -15.55 -20.06
N THR A 64 -14.59 -15.18 -20.85
CA THR A 64 -14.78 -14.78 -22.26
C THR A 64 -15.02 -15.98 -23.20
N GLY A 65 -14.57 -17.17 -22.80
CA GLY A 65 -14.59 -18.38 -23.61
C GLY A 65 -13.68 -18.34 -24.85
N LYS A 66 -12.76 -17.36 -24.92
CA LYS A 66 -11.81 -17.17 -26.02
C LYS A 66 -10.45 -16.77 -25.45
N ILE A 67 -9.42 -17.56 -25.75
CA ILE A 67 -8.04 -17.30 -25.29
C ILE A 67 -7.58 -15.89 -25.66
N GLN A 68 -7.77 -15.51 -26.93
CA GLN A 68 -7.39 -14.18 -27.43
C GLN A 68 -8.07 -13.03 -26.67
N SER A 69 -9.34 -13.18 -26.32
CA SER A 69 -10.08 -12.12 -25.61
C SER A 69 -9.63 -12.02 -24.16
N GLY A 70 -9.44 -13.16 -23.48
CA GLY A 70 -8.97 -13.16 -22.09
C GLY A 70 -7.58 -12.56 -21.94
N LEU A 71 -6.61 -13.00 -22.75
CA LEU A 71 -5.25 -12.48 -22.72
C LEU A 71 -5.15 -11.00 -23.14
N ARG A 72 -6.04 -10.53 -24.04
CA ARG A 72 -6.11 -9.10 -24.37
C ARG A 72 -6.61 -8.26 -23.20
N ILE A 73 -7.60 -8.76 -22.46
CA ILE A 73 -8.09 -8.08 -21.26
C ILE A 73 -6.95 -7.96 -20.25
N GLU A 74 -6.23 -9.06 -20.01
CA GLU A 74 -5.07 -9.07 -19.12
C GLU A 74 -3.99 -8.06 -19.55
N LEU A 75 -3.55 -8.09 -20.81
CA LEU A 75 -2.57 -7.13 -21.34
C LEU A 75 -3.03 -5.68 -21.22
N VAL A 76 -4.30 -5.38 -21.51
CA VAL A 76 -4.84 -4.02 -21.42
C VAL A 76 -4.89 -3.55 -19.97
N VAL A 77 -5.36 -4.40 -19.05
CA VAL A 77 -5.42 -4.07 -17.62
C VAL A 77 -4.01 -3.86 -17.06
N ALA A 78 -3.07 -4.75 -17.35
CA ALA A 78 -1.67 -4.63 -16.94
C ALA A 78 -0.99 -3.39 -17.54
N MET A 79 -1.29 -3.04 -18.79
CA MET A 79 -0.77 -1.83 -19.43
C MET A 79 -1.28 -0.56 -18.74
N ILE A 80 -2.60 -0.47 -18.50
CA ILE A 80 -3.22 0.68 -17.82
C ILE A 80 -2.65 0.82 -16.40
N TYR A 81 -2.59 -0.28 -15.66
CA TYR A 81 -2.06 -0.30 -14.31
C TYR A 81 -0.57 0.06 -14.28
N GLY A 82 0.25 -0.51 -15.16
CA GLY A 82 1.68 -0.22 -15.24
C GLY A 82 1.99 1.24 -15.56
N ILE A 83 1.23 1.86 -16.47
CA ILE A 83 1.34 3.30 -16.76
C ILE A 83 0.94 4.13 -15.54
N ALA A 84 -0.22 3.84 -14.95
CA ALA A 84 -0.71 4.55 -13.77
C ALA A 84 0.31 4.46 -12.62
N ASN A 85 0.80 3.26 -12.34
CA ASN A 85 1.79 3.00 -11.31
C ASN A 85 3.12 3.72 -11.59
N ALA A 86 3.62 3.72 -12.82
CA ALA A 86 4.85 4.40 -13.15
C ALA A 86 4.78 5.92 -12.93
N TYR A 87 3.62 6.52 -13.22
CA TYR A 87 3.37 7.91 -12.87
C TYR A 87 3.28 8.10 -11.36
N VAL A 88 2.50 7.29 -10.65
CA VAL A 88 2.36 7.36 -9.19
C VAL A 88 3.73 7.23 -8.49
N VAL A 89 4.55 6.25 -8.87
CA VAL A 89 5.92 6.08 -8.34
C VAL A 89 6.78 7.32 -8.61
N ARG A 90 6.69 7.94 -9.79
CA ARG A 90 7.44 9.17 -10.07
C ARG A 90 6.97 10.35 -9.21
N PHE A 91 5.70 10.38 -8.84
CA PHE A 91 5.10 11.51 -8.12
C PHE A 91 5.30 11.44 -6.61
N ARG A 92 5.05 10.27 -6.00
CA ARG A 92 5.10 10.09 -4.54
C ARG A 92 6.19 9.14 -4.08
N THR A 93 7.09 8.72 -4.97
CA THR A 93 8.15 7.71 -4.74
C THR A 93 7.66 6.34 -4.27
N ASN A 94 6.35 6.14 -4.15
CA ASN A 94 5.71 4.92 -3.70
C ASN A 94 4.77 4.38 -4.79
N PRO A 95 4.65 3.05 -4.91
CA PRO A 95 3.75 2.40 -5.86
C PRO A 95 2.29 2.50 -5.44
N ILE A 96 1.40 2.12 -6.34
CA ILE A 96 -0.02 1.95 -6.04
C ILE A 96 -0.17 0.79 -5.05
N VAL A 97 -0.82 1.08 -3.93
CA VAL A 97 -1.09 0.14 -2.83
C VAL A 97 -2.61 -0.08 -2.67
N PRO A 98 -3.07 -1.17 -2.03
CA PRO A 98 -4.49 -1.52 -2.00
C PRO A 98 -5.41 -0.42 -1.44
N TRP A 99 -4.96 0.35 -0.45
CA TRP A 99 -5.75 1.43 0.13
C TRP A 99 -5.86 2.68 -0.76
N ASP A 100 -5.03 2.82 -1.81
CA ASP A 100 -5.18 3.91 -2.79
C ASP A 100 -6.50 3.82 -3.58
N ILE A 101 -7.15 2.64 -3.60
CA ILE A 101 -8.50 2.46 -4.17
C ILE A 101 -9.52 3.35 -3.43
N PHE A 102 -9.34 3.54 -2.12
CA PHE A 102 -10.24 4.35 -1.30
C PHE A 102 -9.93 5.85 -1.35
N SER A 103 -8.69 6.24 -1.72
CA SER A 103 -8.22 7.63 -1.79
C SER A 103 -7.99 8.16 -3.23
N TRP A 104 -8.58 7.50 -4.24
CA TRP A 104 -8.36 7.84 -5.67
C TRP A 104 -8.67 9.31 -6.04
N LYS A 105 -9.56 9.98 -5.29
CA LYS A 105 -9.86 11.41 -5.49
C LYS A 105 -8.69 12.31 -5.10
N THR A 106 -7.99 11.99 -4.02
CA THR A 106 -6.79 12.69 -3.54
C THR A 106 -5.62 12.45 -4.49
N ALA A 107 -5.49 11.23 -5.03
CA ALA A 107 -4.50 10.96 -6.08
C ALA A 107 -4.75 11.78 -7.36
N ALA A 108 -6.03 11.98 -7.73
CA ALA A 108 -6.40 12.78 -8.90
C ALA A 108 -6.22 14.30 -8.71
N SER A 109 -6.42 14.85 -7.50
CA SER A 109 -6.23 16.28 -7.23
C SER A 109 -4.75 16.67 -7.35
N VAL A 110 -3.86 15.84 -6.79
CA VAL A 110 -2.40 16.03 -6.89
C VAL A 110 -1.94 15.92 -8.35
N ALA A 111 -2.45 14.95 -9.12
CA ALA A 111 -2.06 14.71 -10.51
C ALA A 111 -2.33 15.91 -11.46
N SER A 112 -3.30 16.78 -11.15
CA SER A 112 -3.68 17.91 -12.01
C SER A 112 -2.59 19.01 -12.16
N ASN A 113 -1.60 19.04 -11.27
CA ASN A 113 -0.53 20.05 -11.25
C ASN A 113 0.78 19.59 -11.93
N TYR A 114 0.82 18.42 -12.57
CA TYR A 114 2.08 17.82 -13.05
C TYR A 114 2.14 17.58 -14.57
N ASP A 115 3.37 17.55 -15.09
CA ASP A 115 3.67 17.26 -16.50
C ASP A 115 3.64 15.74 -16.75
N PHE A 116 2.67 15.29 -17.57
CA PHE A 116 2.50 13.90 -17.97
C PHE A 116 3.32 13.52 -19.20
N LYS A 117 4.49 14.14 -19.40
CA LYS A 117 5.35 13.80 -20.52
C LYS A 117 5.89 12.37 -20.34
N PRO A 118 5.55 11.43 -21.24
CA PRO A 118 6.06 10.06 -21.14
C PRO A 118 7.56 10.06 -21.45
N ASP A 119 8.31 9.28 -20.68
CA ASP A 119 9.73 9.05 -20.96
C ASP A 119 9.89 7.97 -22.03
N THR A 120 11.11 7.85 -22.56
CA THR A 120 11.43 6.90 -23.62
C THR A 120 11.09 5.46 -23.21
N ARG A 121 11.34 5.09 -21.94
CA ARG A 121 11.04 3.76 -21.41
C ARG A 121 9.55 3.46 -21.48
N MET A 122 8.70 4.35 -20.95
CA MET A 122 7.25 4.17 -20.98
C MET A 122 6.74 4.07 -22.42
N VAL A 123 7.21 4.91 -23.34
CA VAL A 123 6.81 4.85 -24.76
C VAL A 123 7.16 3.49 -25.36
N VAL A 124 8.39 3.00 -25.17
CA VAL A 124 8.83 1.71 -25.72
C VAL A 124 7.99 0.56 -25.16
N VAL A 125 7.83 0.49 -23.83
CA VAL A 125 7.06 -0.58 -23.17
C VAL A 125 5.59 -0.56 -23.63
N THR A 126 4.97 0.61 -23.72
CA THR A 126 3.59 0.75 -24.23
C THR A 126 3.47 0.29 -25.69
N LEU A 127 4.44 0.62 -26.56
CA LEU A 127 4.44 0.14 -27.94
C LEU A 127 4.57 -1.38 -28.02
N VAL A 128 5.35 -2.01 -27.14
CA VAL A 128 5.44 -3.48 -27.06
C VAL A 128 4.12 -4.08 -26.61
N PHE A 129 3.45 -3.52 -25.59
CA PHE A 129 2.10 -3.94 -25.19
C PHE A 129 1.11 -3.88 -26.36
N LEU A 130 1.06 -2.76 -27.08
CA LEU A 130 0.19 -2.60 -28.25
C LEU A 130 0.51 -3.64 -29.34
N GLY A 131 1.81 -3.88 -29.58
CA GLY A 131 2.28 -4.95 -30.46
C GLY A 131 1.75 -6.32 -30.06
N MET A 132 1.86 -6.70 -28.78
CA MET A 132 1.38 -7.98 -28.26
C MET A 132 -0.15 -8.13 -28.38
N ILE A 133 -0.90 -7.06 -28.10
CA ILE A 133 -2.38 -7.03 -28.22
C ILE A 133 -2.79 -7.28 -29.69
N VAL A 134 -2.10 -6.64 -30.64
CA VAL A 134 -2.31 -6.83 -32.08
C VAL A 134 -1.88 -8.23 -32.50
N LEU A 135 -0.73 -8.73 -32.04
CA LEU A 135 -0.22 -10.07 -32.38
C LEU A 135 -1.20 -11.19 -32.01
N LEU A 136 -1.92 -11.07 -30.88
CA LEU A 136 -2.95 -12.03 -30.48
C LEU A 136 -4.06 -12.22 -31.51
N GLN A 137 -4.28 -11.26 -32.42
CA GLN A 137 -5.27 -11.41 -33.50
C GLN A 137 -4.91 -12.48 -34.52
N PHE A 138 -3.60 -12.73 -34.70
CA PHE A 138 -3.09 -13.68 -35.69
C PHE A 138 -2.94 -15.09 -35.13
N VAL A 139 -2.94 -15.25 -33.80
CA VAL A 139 -2.80 -16.54 -33.13
C VAL A 139 -4.11 -17.33 -33.24
N LYS A 140 -4.14 -18.33 -34.12
CA LYS A 140 -5.33 -19.19 -34.31
C LYS A 140 -5.42 -20.27 -33.24
N THR A 141 -6.02 -19.93 -32.10
CA THR A 141 -6.32 -20.89 -31.02
C THR A 141 -7.69 -21.52 -31.22
N GLY A 142 -7.76 -22.85 -31.25
CA GLY A 142 -9.03 -23.58 -31.34
C GLY A 142 -9.47 -24.09 -29.97
N MET A 143 -10.45 -23.42 -29.34
CA MET A 143 -11.12 -23.98 -28.15
C MET A 143 -12.52 -24.50 -28.47
N PRO A 144 -12.98 -25.59 -27.83
CA PRO A 144 -14.35 -26.05 -27.94
C PRO A 144 -15.32 -24.98 -27.41
N LYS A 145 -16.43 -24.76 -28.11
CA LYS A 145 -17.50 -23.88 -27.63
C LYS A 145 -18.29 -24.59 -26.52
N PHE A 146 -17.90 -24.36 -25.26
CA PHE A 146 -18.69 -24.80 -24.10
C PHE A 146 -19.86 -23.83 -23.79
N GLN A 147 -20.91 -24.37 -23.17
CA GLN A 147 -21.98 -23.56 -22.56
C GLN A 147 -21.41 -22.73 -21.40
N LEU A 148 -21.94 -21.52 -21.18
CA LEU A 148 -21.40 -20.55 -20.22
C LEU A 148 -21.18 -21.15 -18.82
N TRP A 149 -22.17 -21.85 -18.26
CA TRP A 149 -22.08 -22.45 -16.93
C TRP A 149 -20.94 -23.48 -16.79
N LYS A 150 -20.63 -24.25 -17.83
CA LYS A 150 -19.50 -25.20 -17.82
C LYS A 150 -18.14 -24.51 -17.83
N ARG A 151 -18.08 -23.24 -18.26
CA ARG A 151 -16.88 -22.40 -18.22
C ARG A 151 -16.72 -21.69 -16.89
N LEU A 152 -17.80 -21.48 -16.13
CA LEU A 152 -17.72 -20.85 -14.82
C LEU A 152 -17.13 -21.78 -13.76
N ILE A 153 -17.19 -23.10 -13.96
CA ILE A 153 -16.57 -24.08 -13.05
C ILE A 153 -15.04 -23.87 -12.96
N PRO A 154 -14.26 -23.92 -14.06
CA PRO A 154 -12.83 -23.67 -13.97
C PRO A 154 -12.50 -22.24 -13.52
N ALA A 155 -13.31 -21.24 -13.90
CA ALA A 155 -13.14 -19.87 -13.38
C ALA A 155 -13.27 -19.83 -11.85
N GLY A 156 -14.30 -20.48 -11.30
CA GLY A 156 -14.51 -20.57 -9.84
C GLY A 156 -13.38 -21.30 -9.13
N VAL A 157 -12.86 -22.38 -9.70
CA VAL A 157 -11.67 -23.08 -9.17
C VAL A 157 -10.45 -22.16 -9.17
N CYS A 158 -10.16 -21.46 -10.27
CA CYS A 158 -9.06 -20.51 -10.33
C CYS A 158 -9.23 -19.36 -9.32
N CYS A 159 -10.44 -18.86 -9.11
CA CYS A 159 -10.71 -17.86 -8.07
C CYS A 159 -10.42 -18.40 -6.66
N ILE A 160 -10.83 -19.63 -6.35
CA ILE A 160 -10.54 -20.25 -5.04
C ILE A 160 -9.03 -20.42 -4.86
N VAL A 161 -8.33 -20.92 -5.88
CA VAL A 161 -6.86 -21.08 -5.84
C VAL A 161 -6.18 -19.73 -5.68
N LEU A 162 -6.65 -18.69 -6.38
CA LEU A 162 -6.14 -17.33 -6.25
C LEU A 162 -6.32 -16.81 -4.82
N VAL A 163 -7.49 -16.96 -4.22
CA VAL A 163 -7.73 -16.55 -2.83
C VAL A 163 -6.81 -17.30 -1.87
N LEU A 164 -6.73 -18.63 -1.98
CA LEU A 164 -5.84 -19.42 -1.13
C LEU A 164 -4.38 -19.03 -1.29
N PHE A 165 -3.96 -18.72 -2.52
CA PHE A 165 -2.59 -18.31 -2.80
C PHE A 165 -2.28 -16.90 -2.28
N VAL A 166 -3.21 -15.95 -2.38
CA VAL A 166 -3.07 -14.63 -1.77
C VAL A 166 -2.96 -14.75 -0.25
N ASN A 167 -3.79 -15.57 0.41
CA ASN A 167 -3.65 -15.83 1.85
C ASN A 167 -2.28 -16.44 2.20
N LEU A 168 -1.77 -17.34 1.36
CA LEU A 168 -0.43 -17.91 1.55
C LEU A 168 0.69 -16.87 1.38
N LEU A 169 0.54 -15.92 0.46
CA LEU A 169 1.50 -14.81 0.30
C LEU A 169 1.52 -13.86 1.51
N GLN A 170 0.43 -13.82 2.28
CA GLN A 170 0.29 -12.98 3.48
C GLN A 170 0.88 -13.61 4.74
N ASP A 171 1.19 -14.91 4.70
CA ASP A 171 1.80 -15.65 5.81
C ASP A 171 3.29 -15.31 5.99
N GLU A 172 3.70 -14.97 7.23
CA GLU A 172 5.06 -14.52 7.54
C GLU A 172 6.13 -15.61 7.33
N ASP A 173 5.81 -16.85 7.68
CA ASP A 173 6.71 -18.00 7.51
C ASP A 173 6.93 -18.28 6.01
N PHE A 174 5.87 -18.20 5.21
CA PHE A 174 5.95 -18.32 3.76
C PHE A 174 6.81 -17.22 3.14
N GLN A 175 6.60 -15.96 3.54
CA GLN A 175 7.40 -14.82 3.06
C GLN A 175 8.88 -14.99 3.39
N THR A 176 9.20 -15.35 4.63
CA THR A 176 10.57 -15.54 5.10
C THR A 176 11.24 -16.72 4.38
N GLY A 177 10.53 -17.85 4.27
CA GLY A 177 11.03 -19.07 3.61
C GLY A 177 11.36 -18.86 2.13
N HIS A 178 10.62 -17.98 1.45
CA HIS A 178 10.83 -17.68 0.03
C HIS A 178 11.60 -16.38 -0.22
N ARG A 179 12.13 -15.75 0.84
CA ARG A 179 12.87 -14.49 0.77
C ARG A 179 12.07 -13.38 0.08
N LEU A 180 10.78 -13.29 0.35
CA LEU A 180 10.01 -12.08 0.06
C LEU A 180 10.45 -10.97 1.03
N TYR A 181 10.37 -9.73 0.59
CA TYR A 181 10.68 -8.57 1.43
C TYR A 181 9.37 -7.99 1.99
N PRO A 182 9.05 -8.13 3.28
CA PRO A 182 7.71 -7.83 3.81
C PRO A 182 7.59 -6.43 4.44
N PHE A 183 8.60 -5.57 4.29
CA PHE A 183 8.64 -4.32 5.04
C PHE A 183 7.88 -3.21 4.31
N LEU A 184 6.69 -2.90 4.82
CA LEU A 184 5.79 -1.89 4.25
C LEU A 184 6.25 -0.43 4.38
N PHE A 185 7.23 -0.13 5.22
CA PHE A 185 7.77 1.23 5.34
C PHE A 185 8.67 1.60 4.15
N THR A 186 9.04 0.63 3.30
CA THR A 186 9.78 0.83 2.05
C THR A 186 9.03 0.20 0.87
N PRO A 187 7.79 0.63 0.58
CA PRO A 187 6.92 -0.07 -0.38
C PRO A 187 7.47 -0.02 -1.82
N ALA A 188 8.26 1.01 -2.14
CA ALA A 188 8.99 1.10 -3.41
C ALA A 188 10.03 0.00 -3.56
N PHE A 189 10.86 -0.21 -2.54
CA PHE A 189 11.87 -1.28 -2.55
C PHE A 189 11.21 -2.66 -2.47
N MET A 190 10.17 -2.80 -1.65
CA MET A 190 9.36 -4.01 -1.57
C MET A 190 8.82 -4.42 -2.95
N THR A 191 8.20 -3.49 -3.66
CA THR A 191 7.71 -3.68 -5.03
C THR A 191 8.83 -3.98 -6.02
N GLN A 192 9.96 -3.28 -5.93
CA GLN A 192 11.11 -3.50 -6.79
C GLN A 192 11.64 -4.94 -6.70
N VAL A 193 11.70 -5.50 -5.48
CA VAL A 193 12.30 -6.82 -5.26
C VAL A 193 11.28 -7.96 -5.25
N ASN A 194 10.01 -7.70 -4.93
CA ASN A 194 8.95 -8.71 -4.94
C ASN A 194 8.09 -8.68 -6.21
N GLY A 195 8.13 -7.61 -7.01
CA GLY A 195 7.20 -7.38 -8.11
C GLY A 195 5.83 -6.88 -7.63
N MET A 196 5.15 -6.13 -8.48
CA MET A 196 3.92 -5.41 -8.20
C MET A 196 2.78 -6.31 -7.71
N ALA A 197 2.51 -7.43 -8.39
CA ALA A 197 1.31 -8.22 -8.09
C ALA A 197 1.45 -8.99 -6.76
N VAL A 198 2.65 -9.50 -6.47
CA VAL A 198 2.96 -10.12 -5.17
C VAL A 198 2.90 -9.09 -4.06
N THR A 199 3.53 -7.92 -4.20
CA THR A 199 3.44 -6.85 -3.20
C THR A 199 1.99 -6.44 -2.96
N PHE A 200 1.21 -6.18 -4.01
CA PHE A 200 -0.20 -5.83 -3.87
C PHE A 200 -1.00 -6.93 -3.14
N ALA A 201 -0.72 -8.21 -3.39
CA ALA A 201 -1.35 -9.33 -2.70
C ALA A 201 -0.95 -9.43 -1.22
N MET A 202 0.32 -9.18 -0.88
CA MET A 202 0.79 -9.10 0.50
C MET A 202 0.12 -7.93 1.23
N ASP A 203 0.07 -6.77 0.59
CA ASP A 203 -0.46 -5.53 1.16
C ASP A 203 -1.97 -5.59 1.43
N LEU A 204 -2.70 -6.51 0.79
CA LEU A 204 -4.14 -6.72 1.04
C LEU A 204 -4.43 -7.12 2.49
N ALA A 205 -3.50 -7.76 3.20
CA ALA A 205 -3.66 -8.12 4.62
C ALA A 205 -3.86 -6.88 5.51
N TYR A 206 -3.32 -5.74 5.08
CA TYR A 206 -3.26 -4.50 5.86
C TYR A 206 -4.50 -3.61 5.65
N VAL A 207 -5.39 -3.98 4.71
CA VAL A 207 -6.66 -3.26 4.49
C VAL A 207 -7.61 -3.47 5.67
N THR A 208 -7.50 -4.58 6.39
CA THR A 208 -8.35 -4.91 7.54
C THR A 208 -7.53 -5.03 8.82
N VAL A 209 -7.98 -4.39 9.90
CA VAL A 209 -7.41 -4.60 11.24
C VAL A 209 -8.06 -5.85 11.83
N GLU A 210 -7.25 -6.84 12.21
CA GLU A 210 -7.76 -8.03 12.89
C GLU A 210 -8.30 -7.69 14.27
N LYS A 211 -9.45 -8.29 14.61
CA LYS A 211 -9.99 -8.19 15.97
C LYS A 211 -9.07 -8.97 16.93
N PRO A 212 -8.54 -8.35 18.00
CA PRO A 212 -7.70 -9.04 18.96
C PRO A 212 -8.39 -10.25 19.59
N SER A 213 -7.61 -11.30 19.87
CA SER A 213 -8.12 -12.49 20.55
C SER A 213 -8.72 -12.13 21.91
N GLY A 214 -9.95 -12.58 22.16
CA GLY A 214 -10.65 -12.30 23.41
C GLY A 214 -11.32 -10.91 23.50
N TYR A 215 -11.20 -10.06 22.48
CA TYR A 215 -11.85 -8.75 22.47
C TYR A 215 -13.37 -8.86 22.57
N ASP A 216 -13.94 -8.15 23.53
CA ASP A 216 -15.38 -8.01 23.73
C ASP A 216 -15.71 -6.55 23.98
N ALA A 217 -16.53 -5.97 23.09
CA ALA A 217 -16.80 -4.53 23.11
C ALA A 217 -17.46 -4.08 24.43
N ALA A 218 -18.30 -4.91 25.06
CA ALA A 218 -18.94 -4.55 26.32
C ALA A 218 -17.96 -4.57 27.49
N LYS A 219 -17.01 -5.53 27.51
CA LYS A 219 -15.96 -5.57 28.53
C LYS A 219 -15.01 -4.38 28.43
N GLU A 220 -14.52 -4.07 27.23
CA GLU A 220 -13.61 -2.93 27.05
C GLU A 220 -14.30 -1.60 27.36
N GLN A 221 -15.59 -1.47 27.00
CA GLN A 221 -16.38 -0.30 27.37
C GLN A 221 -16.49 -0.15 28.90
N ALA A 222 -16.72 -1.24 29.64
CA ALA A 222 -16.76 -1.21 31.10
C ALA A 222 -15.39 -0.84 31.72
N VAL A 223 -14.28 -1.26 31.08
CA VAL A 223 -12.94 -0.83 31.50
C VAL A 223 -12.76 0.67 31.28
N LEU A 224 -13.18 1.20 30.12
CA LEU A 224 -13.12 2.64 29.82
C LEU A 224 -13.91 3.46 30.85
N GLU A 225 -15.14 3.04 31.15
CA GLU A 225 -16.02 3.69 32.13
C GLU A 225 -15.41 3.71 33.54
N SER A 226 -14.65 2.68 33.92
CA SER A 226 -13.99 2.63 35.23
C SER A 226 -12.89 3.70 35.42
N TYR A 227 -12.31 4.21 34.34
CA TYR A 227 -11.35 5.33 34.41
C TYR A 227 -12.06 6.67 34.57
N THR A 228 -13.22 6.85 33.95
CA THR A 228 -14.02 8.09 34.09
C THR A 228 -14.51 8.28 35.53
N GLU A 229 -14.92 7.21 36.21
CA GLU A 229 -15.34 7.26 37.62
C GLU A 229 -14.18 7.62 38.58
N GLN A 230 -12.92 7.35 38.21
CA GLN A 230 -11.75 7.70 39.04
C GLN A 230 -11.30 9.16 38.87
N GLU A 231 -11.53 9.77 37.71
CA GLU A 231 -11.18 11.18 37.46
C GLU A 231 -12.13 12.15 38.19
N ASP A 232 -13.42 11.81 38.29
CA ASP A 232 -14.42 12.60 39.02
C ASP A 232 -14.12 12.74 40.53
N ASP A 233 -13.41 11.78 41.13
CA ASP A 233 -12.98 11.82 42.54
C ASP A 233 -11.69 12.65 42.74
N ALA A 234 -10.86 12.83 41.70
CA ALA A 234 -9.59 13.54 41.77
C ALA A 234 -9.70 15.06 41.50
N ASP A 235 -10.74 15.49 40.77
CA ASP A 235 -10.89 16.86 40.27
C ASP A 235 -11.68 17.81 41.20
N SER A 236 -11.88 17.42 42.46
CA SER A 236 -12.57 18.24 43.47
C SER A 236 -11.77 19.45 44.00
N SER A 237 -10.73 19.90 43.27
CA SER A 237 -9.95 21.07 43.67
C SER A 237 -10.42 22.33 42.93
N ASP A 238 -11.11 23.21 43.66
CA ASP A 238 -11.58 24.56 43.28
C ASP A 238 -10.43 25.55 42.91
N LYS A 239 -9.43 25.11 42.15
CA LYS A 239 -8.44 26.01 41.55
C LYS A 239 -8.93 26.36 40.16
N LYS A 240 -9.31 27.63 39.97
CA LYS A 240 -9.24 28.26 38.64
C LYS A 240 -7.77 28.22 38.21
N GLU A 241 -7.34 27.12 37.61
CA GLU A 241 -6.04 27.03 36.98
C GLU A 241 -6.05 28.00 35.80
N GLU A 242 -5.06 28.89 35.75
CA GLU A 242 -4.80 29.70 34.57
C GLU A 242 -4.43 28.75 33.43
N LEU A 243 -5.36 28.54 32.52
CA LEU A 243 -5.18 27.70 31.33
C LEU A 243 -4.15 28.36 30.39
N PRO A 244 -2.96 27.78 30.19
CA PRO A 244 -1.92 28.38 29.35
C PRO A 244 -2.22 28.14 27.86
N ASN A 245 -1.71 28.99 26.97
CA ASN A 245 -1.72 28.66 25.54
C ASN A 245 -0.84 27.43 25.29
N ILE A 246 -1.38 26.44 24.57
CA ILE A 246 -0.66 25.22 24.20
C ILE A 246 -0.23 25.34 22.74
N ILE A 247 1.09 25.34 22.51
CA ILE A 247 1.66 25.40 21.16
C ILE A 247 2.47 24.14 20.93
N VAL A 248 2.11 23.39 19.89
CA VAL A 248 2.78 22.15 19.50
C VAL A 248 3.43 22.36 18.14
N VAL A 249 4.71 22.02 18.03
CA VAL A 249 5.47 22.11 16.78
C VAL A 249 5.98 20.72 16.42
N MET A 250 5.38 20.12 15.39
CA MET A 250 5.89 18.88 14.78
C MET A 250 6.87 19.26 13.68
N ASN A 251 8.16 19.00 13.91
CA ASN A 251 9.22 19.36 12.97
C ASN A 251 9.50 18.21 12.00
N GLU A 252 9.22 18.43 10.72
CA GLU A 252 9.30 17.42 9.66
C GLU A 252 10.71 16.83 9.55
N SER A 253 10.80 15.51 9.59
CA SER A 253 12.06 14.75 9.45
C SER A 253 13.19 15.16 10.41
N PHE A 254 12.86 15.80 11.53
CA PHE A 254 13.85 16.31 12.48
C PHE A 254 14.45 15.19 13.35
N SER A 255 15.78 15.11 13.39
CA SER A 255 16.52 14.23 14.30
C SER A 255 17.92 14.77 14.54
N ASP A 256 18.41 14.64 15.77
CA ASP A 256 19.84 14.84 16.05
C ASP A 256 20.63 13.62 15.59
N LEU A 257 21.40 13.75 14.50
CA LEU A 257 22.12 12.63 13.89
C LEU A 257 23.18 12.00 14.79
N LYS A 258 23.54 12.60 15.92
CA LYS A 258 24.40 11.96 16.94
C LYS A 258 23.82 10.64 17.46
N VAL A 259 22.51 10.44 17.37
CA VAL A 259 21.88 9.16 17.74
C VAL A 259 22.38 7.98 16.90
N LEU A 260 22.94 8.24 15.71
CA LEU A 260 23.49 7.20 14.83
C LEU A 260 24.95 6.87 15.14
N GLY A 261 25.65 7.72 15.90
CA GLY A 261 27.04 7.53 16.29
C GLY A 261 27.80 8.84 16.51
N ASP A 262 29.00 8.71 17.05
CA ASP A 262 29.87 9.85 17.32
C ASP A 262 30.46 10.40 16.01
N PHE A 263 30.38 11.72 15.83
CA PHE A 263 31.09 12.44 14.78
C PHE A 263 31.60 13.79 15.29
N THR A 264 32.60 14.34 14.61
CA THR A 264 33.21 15.61 14.96
C THR A 264 32.88 16.65 13.89
N THR A 265 32.49 17.85 14.33
CA THR A 265 32.26 19.02 13.49
C THR A 265 33.23 20.14 13.89
N ASN A 266 33.47 21.09 12.99
CA ASN A 266 34.26 22.29 13.29
C ASN A 266 33.50 23.31 14.15
N GLU A 267 32.18 23.20 14.19
CA GLU A 267 31.27 24.00 15.03
C GLU A 267 30.05 23.17 15.43
N ASP A 268 29.33 23.58 16.47
CA ASP A 268 28.08 22.93 16.85
C ASP A 268 27.00 23.20 15.77
N TYR A 269 26.44 22.13 15.18
CA TYR A 269 25.45 22.19 14.12
C TYR A 269 24.00 22.41 14.62
N MET A 270 23.74 22.28 15.93
CA MET A 270 22.43 22.56 16.54
C MET A 270 22.55 23.18 17.95
N PRO A 271 23.22 24.34 18.10
CA PRO A 271 23.58 24.88 19.41
C PRO A 271 22.37 25.21 20.29
N TYR A 272 21.26 25.67 19.70
CA TYR A 272 20.03 25.92 20.44
C TYR A 272 19.41 24.63 20.98
N LEU A 273 19.26 23.60 20.13
CA LEU A 273 18.72 22.30 20.57
C LEU A 273 19.60 21.68 21.64
N HIS A 274 20.93 21.63 21.43
CA HIS A 274 21.84 21.09 22.43
C HIS A 274 21.78 21.90 23.74
N SER A 275 21.52 23.23 23.70
CA SER A 275 21.31 24.00 24.93
C SER A 275 20.08 23.54 25.71
N LEU A 276 18.98 23.22 25.01
CA LEU A 276 17.75 22.68 25.61
C LEU A 276 18.00 21.30 26.22
N LEU A 277 18.63 20.39 25.45
CA LEU A 277 18.96 19.03 25.90
C LEU A 277 19.91 19.01 27.12
N ASN A 278 20.71 20.05 27.30
CA ASN A 278 21.66 20.19 28.41
C ASN A 278 21.08 20.93 29.63
N GLY A 279 19.75 20.92 29.79
CA GLY A 279 19.08 21.39 31.00
C GLY A 279 18.83 22.90 31.04
N ALA A 280 18.45 23.48 29.90
CA ALA A 280 17.93 24.86 29.88
C ALA A 280 16.75 25.03 30.85
N GLU A 281 16.61 26.22 31.43
CA GLU A 281 15.51 26.51 32.35
C GLU A 281 14.14 26.28 31.69
N ASN A 282 13.16 25.85 32.50
CA ASN A 282 11.78 25.58 32.07
C ASN A 282 11.65 24.60 30.89
N THR A 283 12.60 23.67 30.75
CA THR A 283 12.62 22.70 29.65
C THR A 283 12.60 21.27 30.19
N VAL A 284 11.74 20.43 29.60
CA VAL A 284 11.79 18.97 29.75
C VAL A 284 12.20 18.40 28.39
N THR A 285 13.25 17.59 28.38
CA THR A 285 13.78 16.99 27.15
C THR A 285 13.94 15.49 27.27
N GLY A 286 13.88 14.80 26.15
CA GLY A 286 14.12 13.37 26.07
C GLY A 286 14.18 12.89 24.63
N TYR A 287 14.23 11.57 24.47
CA TYR A 287 14.15 10.92 23.17
C TYR A 287 12.71 10.48 22.91
N LEU A 288 12.23 10.75 21.69
CA LEU A 288 10.95 10.26 21.19
C LEU A 288 11.20 9.12 20.22
N ASN A 289 10.60 7.95 20.50
CA ASN A 289 10.51 6.88 19.52
C ASN A 289 9.29 7.14 18.63
N VAL A 290 9.48 7.07 17.32
CA VAL A 290 8.41 7.24 16.35
C VAL A 290 8.18 5.96 15.58
N SER A 291 6.92 5.68 15.25
CA SER A 291 6.50 4.47 14.53
C SER A 291 6.79 4.51 13.03
N VAL A 292 7.60 5.47 12.57
CA VAL A 292 7.90 5.72 11.15
C VAL A 292 9.36 6.06 10.91
N CYS A 293 9.85 5.80 9.70
CA CYS A 293 11.19 6.18 9.26
C CYS A 293 11.14 6.77 7.85
N GLY A 294 11.59 8.02 7.67
CA GLY A 294 11.71 8.67 6.36
C GLY A 294 10.41 9.04 5.65
N GLY A 295 9.25 9.01 6.34
CA GLY A 295 7.95 9.39 5.77
C GLY A 295 6.78 9.10 6.70
N ASN A 296 5.55 9.18 6.16
CA ASN A 296 4.29 8.90 6.87
C ASN A 296 4.06 9.75 8.14
N THR A 297 4.36 11.05 8.07
CA THR A 297 4.20 12.03 9.17
C THR A 297 2.81 11.98 9.84
N ALA A 298 1.76 11.67 9.07
CA ALA A 298 0.39 11.52 9.57
C ALA A 298 0.25 10.44 10.67
N ASN A 299 1.15 9.45 10.73
CA ASN A 299 1.12 8.44 11.78
C ASN A 299 1.59 9.00 13.13
N THR A 300 2.64 9.82 13.15
CA THR A 300 3.09 10.50 14.37
C THR A 300 2.04 11.50 14.85
N GLU A 301 1.38 12.19 13.91
CA GLU A 301 0.25 13.08 14.20
C GLU A 301 -0.92 12.31 14.83
N PHE A 302 -1.29 11.15 14.26
CA PHE A 302 -2.31 10.27 14.82
C PHE A 302 -1.97 9.80 16.24
N GLU A 303 -0.75 9.31 16.48
CA GLU A 303 -0.33 8.85 17.81
C GLU A 303 -0.37 10.00 18.83
N PHE A 304 0.11 11.19 18.42
CA PHE A 304 0.12 12.37 19.28
C PHE A 304 -1.30 12.87 19.61
N LEU A 305 -2.17 13.01 18.60
CA LEU A 305 -3.49 13.61 18.78
C LEU A 305 -4.48 12.66 19.44
N THR A 306 -4.34 11.35 19.26
CA THR A 306 -5.35 10.38 19.70
C THR A 306 -4.90 9.52 20.87
N GLY A 307 -3.59 9.48 21.14
CA GLY A 307 -2.99 8.54 22.11
C GLY A 307 -3.01 7.08 21.67
N ASN A 308 -3.59 6.75 20.50
CA ASN A 308 -3.60 5.40 19.98
C ASN A 308 -2.26 5.07 19.32
N SER A 309 -1.67 3.93 19.69
CA SER A 309 -0.39 3.49 19.13
C SER A 309 -0.55 2.80 17.78
N MET A 310 0.38 3.07 16.86
CA MET A 310 0.52 2.31 15.62
C MET A 310 0.88 0.83 15.87
N ALA A 311 1.35 0.48 17.06
CA ALA A 311 1.74 -0.90 17.40
C ALA A 311 0.59 -1.92 17.30
N PHE A 312 -0.66 -1.45 17.39
CA PHE A 312 -1.85 -2.30 17.28
C PHE A 312 -2.45 -2.32 15.87
N LEU A 313 -1.86 -1.55 14.95
CA LEU A 313 -2.30 -1.49 13.57
C LEU A 313 -1.39 -2.35 12.69
N PRO A 314 -1.92 -2.89 11.59
CA PRO A 314 -1.11 -3.57 10.60
C PRO A 314 0.09 -2.68 10.20
N GLN A 315 1.28 -3.26 10.03
CA GLN A 315 2.48 -2.51 9.64
C GLN A 315 2.19 -1.65 8.39
N GLY A 316 2.80 -0.46 8.25
CA GLY A 316 2.59 0.38 7.07
C GLY A 316 1.23 1.07 6.96
N SER A 317 0.36 0.90 7.96
CA SER A 317 -0.91 1.62 8.03
C SER A 317 -0.74 3.14 8.03
N ILE A 318 -1.73 3.83 7.50
CA ILE A 318 -1.91 5.28 7.52
C ILE A 318 -3.33 5.55 8.05
N PRO A 319 -3.50 5.70 9.38
CA PRO A 319 -4.81 5.65 10.03
C PRO A 319 -5.81 6.66 9.50
N TYR A 320 -5.34 7.87 9.15
CA TYR A 320 -6.19 8.94 8.61
C TYR A 320 -6.92 8.51 7.33
N GLN A 321 -6.26 7.73 6.48
CA GLN A 321 -6.82 7.31 5.18
C GLN A 321 -7.59 6.00 5.28
N GLN A 322 -7.29 5.18 6.28
CA GLN A 322 -7.74 3.79 6.33
C GLN A 322 -8.80 3.53 7.41
N TYR A 323 -8.67 4.16 8.58
CA TYR A 323 -9.38 3.73 9.79
C TYR A 323 -10.24 4.82 10.43
N ILE A 324 -9.89 6.10 10.25
CA ILE A 324 -10.70 7.22 10.75
C ILE A 324 -11.88 7.45 9.80
N THR A 325 -13.02 6.87 10.16
CA THR A 325 -14.27 6.94 9.36
C THR A 325 -15.40 7.66 10.08
N LYS A 326 -15.18 8.03 11.34
CA LYS A 326 -16.13 8.71 12.23
C LYS A 326 -15.35 9.49 13.29
N GLU A 327 -16.04 10.38 14.00
CA GLU A 327 -15.47 11.07 15.15
C GLU A 327 -14.92 10.07 16.17
N LEU A 328 -13.74 10.40 16.71
CA LEU A 328 -13.10 9.69 17.80
C LEU A 328 -12.61 10.69 18.87
N PRO A 329 -12.48 10.26 20.13
CA PRO A 329 -11.82 11.07 21.14
C PRO A 329 -10.38 11.39 20.74
N ALA A 330 -10.05 12.68 20.76
CA ALA A 330 -8.71 13.19 20.45
C ALA A 330 -8.43 14.46 21.27
N LEU A 331 -7.14 14.77 21.43
CA LEU A 331 -6.64 15.91 22.20
C LEU A 331 -7.31 17.25 21.82
N PRO A 332 -7.55 17.58 20.53
CA PRO A 332 -8.22 18.84 20.19
C PRO A 332 -9.66 18.92 20.71
N ALA A 333 -10.41 17.80 20.67
CA ALA A 333 -11.78 17.75 21.16
C ALA A 333 -11.82 17.84 22.70
N TYR A 334 -10.86 17.21 23.38
CA TYR A 334 -10.70 17.33 24.82
C TYR A 334 -10.32 18.77 25.25
N LEU A 335 -9.35 19.40 24.59
CA LEU A 335 -9.01 20.80 24.88
C LEU A 335 -10.18 21.74 24.59
N ALA A 336 -10.94 21.50 23.52
CA ALA A 336 -12.14 22.27 23.24
C ALA A 336 -13.20 22.16 24.34
N SER A 337 -13.36 20.99 24.98
CA SER A 337 -14.30 20.83 26.12
C SER A 337 -13.87 21.61 27.36
N LEU A 338 -12.56 21.88 27.52
CA LEU A 338 -12.00 22.76 28.55
C LEU A 338 -12.07 24.26 28.19
N GLY A 339 -12.59 24.62 27.00
CA GLY A 339 -12.77 26.00 26.56
C GLY A 339 -11.65 26.57 25.68
N TYR A 340 -10.72 25.73 25.19
CA TYR A 340 -9.70 26.16 24.23
C TYR A 340 -10.24 26.31 22.82
N GLU A 341 -9.70 27.28 22.08
CA GLU A 341 -9.77 27.29 20.62
C GLU A 341 -8.65 26.40 20.07
N THR A 342 -8.98 25.46 19.19
CA THR A 342 -8.02 24.52 18.60
C THR A 342 -7.84 24.78 17.11
N VAL A 343 -6.58 24.97 16.71
CA VAL A 343 -6.21 25.32 15.33
C VAL A 343 -5.02 24.48 14.90
N ALA A 344 -5.15 23.83 13.73
CA ALA A 344 -4.05 23.16 13.06
C ALA A 344 -3.58 23.98 11.86
N THR A 345 -2.27 24.06 11.64
CA THR A 345 -1.68 24.71 10.47
C THR A 345 -0.62 23.82 9.86
N HIS A 346 -0.59 23.74 8.53
CA HIS A 346 0.39 22.94 7.81
C HIS A 346 0.70 23.62 6.46
N PRO A 347 1.99 23.79 6.07
CA PRO A 347 2.37 24.47 4.83
C PRO A 347 2.25 23.55 3.60
N TYR A 348 1.11 22.88 3.45
CA TYR A 348 0.75 22.06 2.29
C TYR A 348 -0.77 22.11 2.10
N TYR A 349 -1.29 21.47 1.04
CA TYR A 349 -2.74 21.38 0.85
C TYR A 349 -3.41 20.63 2.01
N ALA A 350 -4.59 21.11 2.39
CA ALA A 350 -5.36 20.56 3.51
C ALA A 350 -5.81 19.11 3.29
N ASP A 351 -5.97 18.69 2.02
CA ASP A 351 -6.34 17.32 1.66
C ASP A 351 -5.15 16.33 1.73
N GLY A 352 -3.93 16.81 1.98
CA GLY A 352 -2.76 15.97 2.20
C GLY A 352 -3.00 15.03 3.37
N TRP A 353 -2.94 13.72 3.12
CA TRP A 353 -3.24 12.65 4.09
C TRP A 353 -4.70 12.65 4.60
N ASP A 354 -5.65 13.23 3.88
CA ASP A 354 -7.06 13.39 4.31
C ASP A 354 -7.23 14.23 5.59
N ARG A 355 -6.30 15.16 5.87
CA ARG A 355 -6.33 16.05 7.04
C ARG A 355 -7.54 16.98 7.10
N ASP A 356 -8.18 17.27 5.97
CA ASP A 356 -9.40 18.08 5.90
C ASP A 356 -10.65 17.34 6.39
N LYS A 357 -10.56 16.02 6.63
CA LYS A 357 -11.68 15.15 7.00
C LYS A 357 -11.57 14.53 8.40
N VAL A 358 -10.40 14.60 9.04
CA VAL A 358 -10.10 13.94 10.32
C VAL A 358 -10.09 14.89 11.50
#